data_AF-A0A968U042-F1
#
_entry.id   AF-A0A968U042-F1
#
_cell.length_a   1.000
_cell.length_b   1.000
_cell.length_c   1.000
_cell.angle_alpha   90.00
_cell.angle_beta   90.00
_cell.angle_gamma   90.00
#
_symmetry.space_group_name_H-M   'P 1'
#
loop_
_entity.id
_entity.type
_entity.pdbx_description
1 polymer ?
#
loop_
_entity_poly.entity_id
_entity_poly.type
_entity_poly.pdbx_seq_one_letter_code
_entity_poly.pdbx_strand_id
1 'polypeptide(L)'
;MAEQQNLVYRVMRADEHPQALVVGIRAKNPLRRVHPQRHVTHGNIEQDNWISTTRNLLWALSMQPLEGQPIYTINLDAVQSQVIDLTILTNTRGWNPRSRNLALRASEVLIDTHIPPEAIISIIPYQE
;
A
#
# COMPACT_ATOMS: atom_id res chain seq x y z
N MET A 1 -14.31 -9.54 -21.43
CA MET A 1 -13.87 -8.39 -20.61
C MET A 1 -12.56 -8.81 -20.01
N ALA A 2 -11.46 -8.11 -20.29
CA ALA A 2 -10.17 -8.47 -19.70
C ALA A 2 -10.30 -8.36 -18.18
N GLU A 3 -9.96 -9.42 -17.44
CA GLU A 3 -9.75 -9.36 -16.00
C GLU A 3 -8.77 -8.20 -15.75
N GLN A 4 -9.29 -7.11 -15.20
CA GLN A 4 -8.44 -6.05 -14.71
C GLN A 4 -7.75 -6.64 -13.48
N GLN A 5 -6.53 -7.13 -13.68
CA GLN A 5 -5.74 -7.79 -12.64
C GLN A 5 -5.75 -6.89 -11.41
N ASN A 6 -6.15 -7.44 -10.26
CA ASN A 6 -6.36 -6.71 -9.01
C ASN A 6 -5.01 -6.39 -8.36
N LEU A 7 -4.17 -5.65 -9.08
CA LEU A 7 -2.79 -5.38 -8.72
C LEU A 7 -2.66 -4.03 -8.01
N VAL A 8 -1.71 -4.00 -7.09
CA VAL A 8 -1.22 -2.78 -6.45
C VAL A 8 0.30 -2.81 -6.39
N TYR A 9 0.88 -1.64 -6.18
CA TYR A 9 2.31 -1.41 -6.14
C TYR A 9 2.70 -0.80 -4.81
N ARG A 10 3.87 -1.16 -4.30
CA ARG A 10 4.41 -0.59 -3.07
C ARG A 10 5.92 -0.42 -3.21
N VAL A 11 6.41 0.79 -2.98
CA VAL A 11 7.84 1.01 -2.74
C VAL A 11 8.17 0.42 -1.37
N MET A 12 9.13 -0.48 -1.32
CA MET A 12 9.48 -1.17 -0.08
C MET A 12 10.28 -0.28 0.85
N ARG A 13 10.15 -0.49 2.16
CA ARG A 13 11.05 0.13 3.13
C ARG A 13 12.35 -0.67 3.21
N ALA A 14 13.44 0.00 3.59
CA ALA A 14 14.74 -0.64 3.76
C ALA A 14 14.72 -1.77 4.81
N ASP A 15 13.85 -1.69 5.82
CA ASP A 15 13.66 -2.73 6.84
C ASP A 15 12.75 -3.89 6.39
N GLU A 16 12.04 -3.74 5.27
CA GLU A 16 11.15 -4.77 4.73
C GLU A 16 11.84 -5.59 3.63
N HIS A 17 12.70 -4.96 2.81
CA HIS A 17 13.42 -5.62 1.72
C HIS A 17 14.75 -6.24 2.22
N PRO A 18 15.11 -7.49 1.85
CA PRO A 18 14.37 -8.45 1.02
C PRO A 18 13.47 -9.40 1.81
N GLN A 19 13.37 -9.25 3.14
CA GLN A 19 12.68 -10.17 4.03
C GLN A 19 11.19 -10.38 3.66
N ALA A 20 10.56 -9.38 3.06
CA ALA A 20 9.19 -9.45 2.56
C ALA A 20 8.95 -10.60 1.57
N LEU A 21 9.98 -11.04 0.83
CA LEU A 21 9.88 -12.19 -0.08
C LEU A 21 9.75 -13.53 0.64
N VAL A 22 10.12 -13.59 1.93
CA VAL A 22 10.10 -14.83 2.73
C VAL A 22 8.88 -14.86 3.67
N VAL A 23 8.56 -13.73 4.32
CA VAL A 23 7.52 -13.68 5.36
C VAL A 23 6.33 -12.77 5.02
N GLY A 24 6.36 -12.16 3.84
CA GLY A 24 5.40 -11.14 3.44
C GLY A 24 5.66 -9.79 4.09
N ILE A 25 4.75 -8.84 3.87
CA ILE A 25 4.83 -7.47 4.38
C ILE A 25 3.90 -7.36 5.59
N ARG A 26 4.41 -6.83 6.70
CA ARG A 26 3.63 -6.61 7.92
C ARG A 26 3.47 -5.13 8.18
N ALA A 27 2.30 -4.73 8.66
CA ALA A 27 2.08 -3.37 9.12
C ALA A 27 3.02 -3.04 10.29
N LYS A 28 3.35 -1.77 10.47
CA LYS A 28 4.29 -1.32 11.52
C LYS A 28 3.79 -1.67 12.93
N ASN A 29 2.47 -1.60 13.15
CA ASN A 29 1.82 -2.06 14.38
C ASN A 29 0.47 -2.74 14.06
N PRO A 30 0.49 -4.06 13.78
CA PRO A 30 -0.70 -4.80 13.36
C PRO A 30 -1.82 -4.88 14.43
N LEU A 31 -1.50 -4.58 15.69
CA LEU A 31 -2.47 -4.60 16.80
C LEU A 31 -3.15 -3.25 17.00
N ARG A 32 -2.62 -2.17 16.41
CA ARG A 32 -3.28 -0.87 16.44
C ARG A 32 -4.55 -0.93 15.59
N ARG A 33 -5.51 -0.07 15.89
CA ARG A 33 -6.77 0.05 15.13
C ARG A 33 -6.98 1.51 14.75
N VAL A 34 -6.11 2.01 13.87
CA VAL A 34 -6.17 3.40 13.40
C VAL A 34 -7.22 3.50 12.30
N HIS A 35 -8.05 4.54 12.37
CA HIS A 35 -9.00 4.80 11.30
C HIS A 35 -8.25 5.14 9.99
N PRO A 36 -8.64 4.60 8.82
CA PRO A 36 -7.99 4.87 7.54
C PRO A 36 -7.71 6.34 7.25
N GLN A 37 -8.68 7.22 7.50
CA GLN A 37 -8.49 8.67 7.31
C GLN A 37 -7.33 9.25 8.14
N ARG A 38 -7.15 8.76 9.38
CA ARG A 38 -6.09 9.21 10.28
C ARG A 38 -4.73 8.71 9.78
N HIS A 39 -4.66 7.47 9.31
CA HIS A 39 -3.49 6.92 8.62
C HIS A 39 -3.08 7.80 7.44
N VAL A 40 -4.00 8.06 6.50
CA VAL A 40 -3.73 8.89 5.32
C VAL A 40 -3.29 10.31 5.68
N THR A 41 -3.87 10.89 6.75
CA THR A 41 -3.56 12.27 7.15
C THR A 41 -2.15 12.40 7.76
N HIS A 42 -1.67 11.38 8.48
CA HIS A 42 -0.40 11.43 9.20
C HIS A 42 0.70 10.57 8.55
N GLY A 43 0.34 9.81 7.52
CA GLY A 43 1.22 8.95 6.74
C GLY A 43 2.14 8.10 7.62
N ASN A 44 3.42 8.16 7.32
CA ASN A 44 4.46 7.34 7.94
C ASN A 44 4.75 7.65 9.43
N ILE A 45 4.20 8.72 10.00
CA ILE A 45 4.43 9.11 11.40
C ILE A 45 3.73 8.12 12.35
N GLU A 46 2.58 7.57 11.95
CA GLU A 46 1.88 6.60 12.77
C GLU A 46 2.38 5.19 12.49
N GLN A 47 2.90 4.54 13.54
CA GLN A 47 2.99 3.08 13.53
C GLN A 47 1.59 2.52 13.75
N ASP A 48 0.98 2.02 12.67
CA ASP A 48 -0.39 1.50 12.69
C ASP A 48 -0.54 0.19 11.91
N ASN A 49 -1.79 -0.25 11.78
CA ASN A 49 -2.17 -1.52 11.18
C ASN A 49 -2.27 -1.50 9.66
N TRP A 50 -2.05 -0.35 9.01
CA TRP A 50 -2.21 -0.26 7.56
C TRP A 50 -0.88 -0.43 6.83
N ILE A 51 -0.95 -1.19 5.74
CA ILE A 51 0.09 -1.26 4.73
C ILE A 51 -0.41 -0.47 3.53
N SER A 52 0.20 0.70 3.29
CA SER A 52 -0.15 1.56 2.16
C SER A 52 0.37 0.98 0.84
N THR A 53 -0.50 0.90 -0.15
CA THR A 53 -0.16 0.51 -1.52
C THR A 53 -0.86 1.46 -2.50
N THR A 54 -0.49 1.42 -3.78
CA THR A 54 -1.11 2.25 -4.82
C THR A 54 -1.51 1.42 -6.02
N ARG A 55 -2.64 1.74 -6.66
CA ARG A 55 -2.99 1.21 -7.99
C ARG A 55 -2.23 1.90 -9.13
N ASN A 56 -1.55 3.00 -8.84
CA ASN A 56 -0.87 3.82 -9.83
C ASN A 56 0.64 3.54 -9.83
N LEU A 57 1.11 2.75 -10.80
CA LEU A 57 2.54 2.45 -10.94
C LEU A 57 3.40 3.72 -11.11
N LEU A 58 2.91 4.73 -11.84
CA LEU A 58 3.65 5.99 -12.02
C LEU A 58 3.82 6.73 -10.69
N TRP A 59 2.82 6.65 -9.81
CA TRP A 59 2.95 7.17 -8.44
C TRP A 59 4.03 6.41 -7.67
N ALA A 60 4.01 5.07 -7.68
CA ALA A 60 5.05 4.26 -7.03
C ALA A 60 6.47 4.58 -7.56
N LEU A 61 6.63 4.67 -8.89
CA LEU A 61 7.90 5.06 -9.53
C LEU A 61 8.36 6.45 -9.09
N SER A 62 7.44 7.42 -8.96
CA SER A 62 7.80 8.77 -8.48
C SER A 62 8.27 8.80 -7.01
N MET A 63 7.84 7.82 -6.21
CA MET A 63 8.22 7.68 -4.80
C MET A 63 9.50 6.85 -4.63
N GLN A 64 9.87 6.04 -5.62
CA GLN A 64 11.01 5.12 -5.56
C GLN A 64 12.34 5.80 -5.21
N PRO A 65 12.70 6.97 -5.77
CA PRO A 65 13.95 7.67 -5.43
C PRO A 65 13.97 8.23 -4.00
N LEU A 66 12.81 8.47 -3.40
CA LEU A 66 12.72 8.99 -2.03
C LEU A 66 13.03 7.92 -0.99
N GLU A 67 12.69 6.66 -1.29
CA GLU A 67 12.91 5.52 -0.39
C GLU A 67 14.21 4.76 -0.75
N GLY A 68 14.66 4.82 -2.02
CA GLY A 68 15.86 4.15 -2.49
C GLY A 68 15.73 2.61 -2.52
N GLN A 69 14.53 2.11 -2.80
CA GLN A 69 14.17 0.70 -2.65
C GLN A 69 13.32 0.19 -3.82
N PRO A 70 13.28 -1.13 -4.08
CA PRO A 70 12.47 -1.70 -5.15
C PRO A 70 10.97 -1.49 -4.95
N ILE A 71 10.22 -1.55 -6.04
CA ILE A 71 8.75 -1.59 -6.03
C ILE A 71 8.30 -3.04 -6.14
N TYR A 72 7.41 -3.45 -5.25
CA TYR A 72 6.78 -4.76 -5.30
C TYR A 72 5.42 -4.65 -5.97
N THR A 73 5.15 -5.54 -6.92
CA THR A 73 3.83 -5.74 -7.49
C THR A 73 3.11 -6.80 -6.67
N ILE A 74 1.94 -6.45 -6.14
CA ILE A 74 1.16 -7.27 -5.23
C ILE A 74 -0.18 -7.60 -5.89
N ASN A 75 -0.53 -8.89 -5.93
CA ASN A 75 -1.84 -9.36 -6.32
C ASN A 75 -2.78 -9.37 -5.10
N LEU A 76 -3.79 -8.49 -5.10
CA LEU A 76 -4.76 -8.39 -4.02
C LEU A 76 -5.64 -9.65 -3.88
N ASP A 77 -5.79 -10.46 -4.93
CA ASP A 77 -6.60 -11.68 -4.85
C ASP A 77 -5.94 -12.76 -3.98
N ALA A 78 -4.63 -12.64 -3.73
CA ALA A 78 -3.88 -13.49 -2.80
C ALA A 78 -3.80 -12.90 -1.37
N VAL A 79 -4.39 -11.72 -1.13
CA VAL A 79 -4.40 -11.06 0.18
C VAL A 79 -5.63 -11.51 0.97
N GLN A 80 -5.41 -12.10 2.14
CA GLN A 80 -6.49 -12.64 3.00
C GLN A 80 -7.02 -11.63 4.02
N SER A 81 -6.31 -10.53 4.24
CA SER A 81 -6.67 -9.49 5.19
C SER A 81 -7.65 -8.48 4.58
N GLN A 82 -8.17 -7.58 5.42
CA GLN A 82 -9.07 -6.54 4.95
C GLN A 82 -8.35 -5.61 3.96
N VAL A 83 -8.95 -5.40 2.80
CA VAL A 83 -8.50 -4.45 1.78
C VAL A 83 -9.50 -3.31 1.68
N ILE A 84 -9.01 -2.07 1.76
CA ILE A 84 -9.82 -0.87 1.57
C ILE A 84 -9.26 -0.09 0.39
N ASP A 85 -10.03 -0.06 -0.70
CA ASP A 85 -9.71 0.73 -1.88
C ASP A 85 -10.21 2.16 -1.69
N LEU A 86 -9.29 3.12 -1.53
CA LEU A 86 -9.63 4.52 -1.29
C LEU A 86 -9.94 5.29 -2.58
N THR A 87 -9.79 4.64 -3.75
CA THR A 87 -10.27 5.19 -5.03
C THR A 87 -11.81 5.15 -5.12
N ILE A 88 -12.44 4.27 -4.34
CA ILE A 88 -13.89 4.16 -4.25
C ILE A 88 -14.42 5.26 -3.31
N LEU A 89 -15.19 6.21 -3.87
CA LEU A 89 -15.67 7.40 -3.14
C LEU A 89 -16.51 7.07 -1.89
N THR A 90 -17.21 5.94 -1.85
CA THR A 90 -17.98 5.52 -0.68
C THR A 90 -17.07 5.21 0.52
N ASN A 91 -15.85 4.73 0.29
CA ASN A 91 -14.87 4.41 1.34
C ASN A 91 -14.25 5.67 1.96
N THR A 92 -14.33 6.81 1.27
CA THR A 92 -13.82 8.11 1.75
C THR A 92 -14.95 9.10 2.06
N ARG A 93 -16.21 8.63 2.13
CA ARG A 93 -17.36 9.48 2.46
C ARG A 93 -17.21 10.04 3.86
N GLY A 94 -17.39 11.36 4.00
CA GLY A 94 -17.27 12.07 5.27
C GLY A 94 -15.83 12.40 5.69
N TRP A 95 -14.83 12.00 4.90
CA TRP A 95 -13.44 12.39 5.17
C TRP A 95 -13.24 13.88 4.90
N ASN A 96 -12.27 14.48 5.60
CA ASN A 96 -11.85 15.84 5.33
C ASN A 96 -11.26 15.93 3.88
N PRO A 97 -11.45 17.06 3.17
CA PRO A 97 -11.05 17.18 1.77
C PRO A 97 -9.57 16.88 1.51
N ARG A 98 -8.69 17.26 2.45
CA ARG A 98 -7.24 17.05 2.33
C ARG A 98 -6.90 15.56 2.27
N SER A 99 -7.35 14.78 3.25
CA SER A 99 -7.11 13.34 3.33
C SER A 99 -7.69 12.59 2.13
N ARG A 100 -8.92 12.93 1.73
CA ARG A 100 -9.55 12.34 0.54
C ARG A 100 -8.75 12.63 -0.73
N ASN A 101 -8.33 13.87 -0.95
CA ASN A 101 -7.59 14.24 -2.15
C ASN A 101 -6.20 13.58 -2.19
N LEU A 102 -5.54 13.40 -1.03
CA LEU A 102 -4.28 12.66 -0.95
C LEU A 102 -4.46 11.20 -1.35
N ALA A 103 -5.41 10.49 -0.75
CA ALA A 103 -5.70 9.09 -1.07
C ALA A 103 -6.08 8.89 -2.55
N LEU A 104 -6.93 9.77 -3.09
CA LEU A 104 -7.33 9.71 -4.51
C LEU A 104 -6.15 9.97 -5.45
N ARG A 105 -5.35 11.00 -5.17
CA ARG A 105 -4.16 11.33 -5.98
C ARG A 105 -3.15 10.18 -6.00
N ALA A 106 -2.93 9.55 -4.85
CA ALA A 106 -2.05 8.40 -4.72
C ALA A 106 -2.70 7.11 -5.24
N SER A 107 -3.98 7.11 -5.62
CA SER A 107 -4.74 5.89 -5.95
C SER A 107 -4.57 4.81 -4.88
N GLU A 108 -4.66 5.22 -3.62
CA GLU A 108 -4.22 4.43 -2.48
C GLU A 108 -5.17 3.28 -2.17
N VAL A 109 -4.58 2.12 -1.88
CA VAL A 109 -5.27 0.94 -1.36
C VAL A 109 -4.59 0.55 -0.07
N LEU A 110 -5.37 0.44 1.00
CA LEU A 110 -4.88 0.04 2.31
C LEU A 110 -5.15 -1.43 2.54
N ILE A 111 -4.13 -2.14 3.02
CA ILE A 111 -4.22 -3.54 3.39
C ILE A 111 -3.98 -3.66 4.89
N ASP A 112 -4.88 -4.33 5.60
CA ASP A 112 -4.81 -4.47 7.04
C ASP A 112 -3.79 -5.53 7.44
N THR A 113 -2.90 -5.21 8.38
CA THR A 113 -1.95 -6.10 9.08
C THR A 113 -0.88 -6.83 8.27
N HIS A 114 -1.22 -7.51 7.17
CA HIS A 114 -0.34 -8.46 6.49
C HIS A 114 -0.67 -8.62 5.01
N ILE A 115 0.38 -8.68 4.21
CA ILE A 115 0.39 -9.12 2.81
C ILE A 115 1.27 -10.38 2.77
N PRO A 116 0.75 -11.55 2.38
CA PRO A 116 1.53 -12.77 2.38
C PRO A 116 2.55 -12.79 1.22
N PRO A 117 3.67 -13.51 1.35
CA PRO A 117 4.74 -13.50 0.35
C PRO A 117 4.27 -13.97 -1.04
N GLU A 118 3.34 -14.93 -1.10
CA GLU A 118 2.73 -15.42 -2.34
C GLU A 118 1.90 -14.37 -3.09
N ALA A 119 1.50 -13.27 -2.42
CA ALA A 119 0.85 -12.16 -3.08
C ALA A 119 1.84 -11.27 -3.86
N ILE A 120 3.15 -11.38 -3.62
CA ILE A 120 4.18 -10.61 -4.33
C ILE A 120 4.53 -11.34 -5.62
N ILE A 121 4.09 -10.80 -6.76
CA ILE A 121 4.20 -11.48 -8.06
C ILE A 121 5.37 -10.99 -8.92
N SER A 122 5.90 -9.79 -8.66
CA SER A 122 7.08 -9.27 -9.34
C SER A 122 7.75 -8.13 -8.56
N ILE A 123 8.99 -7.85 -8.93
CA ILE A 123 9.82 -6.79 -8.35
C ILE A 123 10.31 -5.90 -9.49
N ILE A 124 10.14 -4.59 -9.34
CA ILE A 124 10.78 -3.58 -10.19
C ILE A 124 11.99 -3.07 -9.39
N PRO A 125 13.23 -3.35 -9.83
CA PRO A 125 14.42 -2.95 -9.10
C PRO A 125 14.51 -1.42 -9.01
N TYR A 126 15.17 -0.92 -7.96
CA TYR A 126 15.58 0.48 -7.92
C TYR A 126 16.76 0.68 -8.87
N GLN A 127 16.69 1.74 -9.68
CA GLN A 127 17.78 2.18 -10.55
C GLN A 127 18.20 3.57 -10.07
N GLU A 128 19.47 3.69 -9.69
CA GLU A 128 20.10 4.95 -9.26
C GLU A 128 20.26 5.95 -10.40
#